data_AF-A0A560G751-F1
#
_entry.id   AF-A0A560G751-F1
#
_cell.length_a   1.000
_cell.length_b   1.000
_cell.length_c   1.000
_cell.angle_alpha   90.00
_cell.angle_beta   90.00
_cell.angle_gamma   90.00
#
_symmetry.space_group_name_H-M   'P 1'
#
loop_
_entity.id
_entity.type
_entity.pdbx_description
1 polymer ?
#
loop_
_entity_poly.entity_id
_entity_poly.type
_entity_poly.pdbx_seq_one_letter_code
_entity_poly.pdbx_strand_id
1 'polypeptide(L)'
;MTQHGDNPTSVERRGDRELVVTRIFDAPPSTVYRAWSQPELFRRWWVPKSVPGISLVSCELDVRTGGKYRLEFAAGGSDTMAFYGKYIEVVPNERIVWTNDEGEEGAITTVTFEDLGGKTRLTFHEAYPSKEALEEALQSSAAALPEQLAQLGDLLAGTGDLP
;
A
#
# COMPACT_ATOMS: atom_id res chain seq x y z
N MET A 1 -10.35 24.79 7.75
CA MET A 1 -11.42 23.77 7.68
C MET A 1 -11.09 22.89 6.49
N THR A 2 -10.28 21.86 6.70
CA THR A 2 -9.76 21.00 5.63
C THR A 2 -10.85 19.98 5.32
N GLN A 3 -11.59 20.19 4.23
CA GLN A 3 -12.48 19.16 3.68
C GLN A 3 -11.61 17.95 3.33
N HIS A 4 -11.56 16.95 4.21
CA HIS A 4 -11.03 15.64 3.87
C HIS A 4 -11.94 15.09 2.79
N GLY A 5 -11.39 14.78 1.62
CA GLY A 5 -12.14 14.20 0.51
C GLY A 5 -12.98 13.03 1.00
N ASP A 6 -14.28 13.11 0.77
CA ASP A 6 -15.35 12.22 1.19
C ASP A 6 -15.30 10.87 0.43
N ASN A 7 -14.14 10.23 0.38
CA ASN A 7 -13.99 8.91 -0.23
C ASN A 7 -13.67 7.89 0.88
N PRO A 8 -14.70 7.26 1.49
CA PRO A 8 -14.48 6.28 2.54
C PRO A 8 -13.69 5.09 2.00
N THR A 9 -12.75 4.60 2.82
CA THR A 9 -12.05 3.34 2.52
C THR A 9 -12.97 2.19 2.92
N SER A 10 -13.33 1.34 1.96
CA SER A 10 -14.09 0.11 2.20
C SER A 10 -13.11 -1.03 2.48
N VAL A 11 -13.39 -1.82 3.51
CA VAL A 11 -12.65 -3.04 3.84
C VAL A 11 -13.62 -4.20 3.81
N GLU A 12 -13.39 -5.15 2.91
CA GLU A 12 -14.24 -6.31 2.68
C GLU A 12 -13.41 -7.58 2.79
N ARG A 13 -13.87 -8.56 3.57
CA ARG A 13 -13.29 -9.90 3.56
C ARG A 13 -13.93 -10.74 2.46
N ARG A 14 -13.12 -11.45 1.67
CA ARG A 14 -13.59 -12.39 0.65
C ARG A 14 -13.24 -13.81 1.11
N GLY A 15 -14.26 -14.53 1.57
CA GLY A 15 -14.04 -15.85 2.19
C GLY A 15 -13.19 -15.77 3.46
N ASP A 16 -12.44 -16.84 3.74
CA ASP A 16 -11.65 -16.99 4.97
C ASP A 16 -10.16 -16.64 4.80
N ARG A 17 -9.70 -16.24 3.60
CA ARG A 17 -8.27 -16.06 3.29
C ARG A 17 -7.95 -14.84 2.43
N GLU A 18 -8.93 -14.02 2.08
CA GLU A 18 -8.70 -12.86 1.22
C GLU A 18 -9.26 -11.59 1.86
N LEU A 19 -8.51 -10.50 1.72
CA LEU A 19 -8.90 -9.17 2.16
C LEU A 19 -8.87 -8.21 0.98
N VAL A 20 -9.96 -7.50 0.77
CA VAL A 20 -10.10 -6.48 -0.28
C VAL A 20 -10.36 -5.13 0.37
N VAL A 21 -9.44 -4.20 0.18
CA VAL A 21 -9.56 -2.81 0.61
C VAL A 21 -9.71 -1.93 -0.63
N THR A 22 -10.76 -1.15 -0.71
CA THR A 22 -11.02 -0.26 -1.87
C THR A 22 -11.13 1.18 -1.42
N ARG A 23 -10.50 2.09 -2.17
CA ARG A 23 -10.63 3.54 -1.97
C ARG A 23 -10.62 4.28 -3.30
N ILE A 24 -11.39 5.35 -3.39
CA ILE A 24 -11.36 6.27 -4.55
C ILE A 24 -10.44 7.44 -4.23
N PHE A 25 -9.59 7.81 -5.19
CA PHE A 25 -8.70 8.96 -5.14
C PHE A 25 -9.07 9.97 -6.21
N ASP A 26 -9.10 11.25 -5.85
CA ASP A 26 -9.31 12.38 -6.76
C ASP A 26 -8.03 12.72 -7.54
N ALA A 27 -7.42 11.71 -8.16
CA ALA A 27 -6.22 11.83 -8.97
C ALA A 27 -6.26 10.78 -10.09
N PRO A 28 -5.61 11.02 -11.25
CA PRO A 28 -5.53 10.03 -12.32
C PRO A 28 -4.65 8.83 -11.92
N PRO A 29 -4.84 7.64 -12.55
CA PRO A 29 -4.12 6.42 -12.18
C PRO A 29 -2.62 6.56 -12.24
N SER A 30 -2.10 7.40 -13.15
CA SER A 30 -0.67 7.68 -13.26
C SER A 30 -0.09 8.37 -12.03
N THR A 31 -0.82 9.31 -11.42
CA THR A 31 -0.39 9.98 -10.19
C THR A 31 -0.44 9.02 -9.01
N VAL A 32 -1.50 8.22 -8.91
CA VAL A 32 -1.61 7.21 -7.84
C VAL A 32 -0.50 6.18 -8.01
N TYR A 33 -0.33 5.59 -9.20
CA TYR A 33 0.73 4.63 -9.50
C TYR A 33 2.12 5.16 -9.17
N ARG A 34 2.43 6.43 -9.50
CA ARG A 34 3.71 7.06 -9.12
C ARG A 34 3.93 7.07 -7.61
N ALA A 35 2.89 7.30 -6.81
CA ALA A 35 3.00 7.28 -5.36
C ALA A 35 3.32 5.87 -4.81
N TRP A 36 2.95 4.82 -5.55
CA TRP A 36 3.29 3.43 -5.24
C TRP A 36 4.67 3.03 -5.79
N SER A 37 5.05 3.53 -6.96
CA SER A 37 6.26 3.08 -7.66
C SER A 37 7.51 3.88 -7.29
N GLN A 38 7.38 5.09 -6.73
CA GLN A 38 8.50 5.95 -6.37
C GLN A 38 8.81 5.85 -4.87
N PRO A 39 10.00 5.40 -4.46
CA PRO A 39 10.34 5.18 -3.05
C PRO A 39 10.29 6.47 -2.21
N GLU A 40 10.52 7.62 -2.83
CA GLU A 40 10.45 8.95 -2.20
C GLU A 40 9.03 9.39 -1.85
N LEU A 41 8.04 8.93 -2.63
CA LEU A 41 6.62 9.18 -2.39
C LEU A 41 6.05 8.10 -1.47
N PHE A 42 6.37 6.83 -1.74
CA PHE A 42 5.92 5.68 -0.98
C PHE A 42 6.15 5.84 0.53
N ARG A 43 7.38 6.24 0.90
CA ARG A 43 7.76 6.47 2.30
C ARG A 43 6.94 7.53 3.05
N ARG A 44 6.27 8.44 2.33
CA ARG A 44 5.53 9.57 2.94
C ARG A 44 4.15 9.18 3.45
N TRP A 45 3.56 8.11 2.89
CA TRP A 45 2.21 7.69 3.20
C TRP A 45 2.12 6.25 3.71
N TRP A 46 3.12 5.40 3.42
CA TRP A 46 3.12 4.00 3.83
C TRP A 46 3.31 3.80 5.33
N VAL A 47 4.05 4.67 6.03
CA VAL A 47 4.16 4.58 7.49
C VAL A 47 2.94 5.26 8.12
N PRO A 48 2.08 4.55 8.88
CA PRO A 48 0.94 5.17 9.56
C PRO A 48 1.43 6.17 10.61
N LYS A 49 0.95 7.41 10.54
CA LYS A 49 1.31 8.51 11.46
C LYS A 49 0.84 8.25 12.88
N SER A 50 -0.20 7.44 13.06
CA SER A 50 -0.72 7.06 14.38
C SER A 50 0.18 6.10 15.14
N VAL A 51 1.21 5.53 14.50
CA VAL A 51 2.18 4.64 15.17
C VAL A 51 3.47 5.40 15.48
N PRO A 52 3.61 5.97 16.69
CA PRO A 52 4.78 6.74 17.06
C PRO A 52 6.03 5.84 17.15
N GLY A 53 7.17 6.37 16.71
CA GLY A 53 8.47 5.70 16.82
C GLY A 53 8.79 4.74 15.67
N ILE A 54 7.86 4.49 14.74
CA ILE A 54 8.16 3.76 13.50
C ILE A 54 8.63 4.74 12.43
N SER A 55 9.75 4.43 11.78
CA SER A 55 10.28 5.22 10.66
C SER A 55 10.86 4.30 9.60
N LEU A 56 10.52 4.55 8.34
CA LEU A 56 11.09 3.83 7.21
C LEU A 56 12.50 4.37 6.94
N VAL A 57 13.53 3.61 7.33
CA VAL A 57 14.94 3.99 7.23
C VAL A 57 15.56 3.60 5.89
N SER A 58 15.08 2.54 5.25
CA SER A 58 15.45 2.16 3.89
C SER A 58 14.22 1.79 3.06
N CYS A 59 14.20 2.19 1.80
CA CYS A 59 13.10 1.96 0.88
C CYS A 59 13.66 1.72 -0.52
N GLU A 60 13.81 0.45 -0.87
CA GLU A 60 14.26 -0.03 -2.17
C GLU A 60 13.08 -0.66 -2.90
N LEU A 61 12.72 -0.09 -4.05
CA LEU A 61 11.60 -0.55 -4.86
C LEU A 61 12.06 -0.69 -6.32
N ASP A 62 12.26 -1.92 -6.81
CA ASP A 62 12.50 -2.21 -8.23
C ASP A 62 11.17 -2.57 -8.91
N VAL A 63 10.30 -1.58 -9.11
CA VAL A 63 8.89 -1.78 -9.52
C VAL A 63 8.77 -2.16 -10.99
N ARG A 64 9.11 -3.41 -11.28
CA ARG A 64 8.99 -4.08 -12.57
C ARG A 64 8.73 -5.56 -12.35
N THR A 65 8.13 -6.24 -13.33
CA THR A 65 7.96 -7.70 -13.29
C THR A 65 9.31 -8.40 -13.05
N GLY A 66 9.39 -9.23 -12.01
CA GLY A 66 10.61 -9.92 -11.58
C GLY A 66 11.58 -9.08 -10.74
N GLY A 67 11.27 -7.80 -10.50
CA GLY A 67 12.02 -6.95 -9.58
C GLY A 67 11.77 -7.33 -8.12
N LYS A 68 12.55 -6.74 -7.21
CA LYS A 68 12.42 -6.95 -5.76
C LYS A 68 12.15 -5.65 -5.04
N TYR A 69 11.61 -5.76 -3.83
CA TYR A 69 11.53 -4.63 -2.92
C TYR A 69 12.09 -5.00 -1.56
N ARG A 70 12.58 -3.98 -0.85
CA ARG A 70 13.06 -4.09 0.53
C ARG A 70 12.75 -2.79 1.27
N LEU A 71 12.03 -2.90 2.37
CA LEU A 71 11.60 -1.83 3.24
C LEU A 71 12.13 -2.10 4.63
N GLU A 72 12.94 -1.22 5.18
CA GLU A 72 13.49 -1.36 6.53
C GLU A 72 12.89 -0.31 7.45
N PHE A 73 12.28 -0.76 8.54
CA PHE A 73 11.59 0.06 9.51
C PHE A 73 12.35 0.03 10.83
N ALA A 74 12.63 1.20 11.41
CA ALA A 74 13.13 1.33 12.78
C ALA A 74 11.97 1.65 13.72
N ALA A 75 11.89 0.97 14.86
CA ALA A 75 10.84 1.16 15.87
C ALA A 75 11.39 1.76 17.18
N GLY A 76 12.08 2.90 17.10
CA GLY A 76 12.56 3.65 18.26
C GLY A 76 13.69 3.00 19.09
N GLY A 77 14.27 1.90 18.62
CA GLY A 77 15.43 1.21 19.22
C GLY A 77 16.48 0.83 18.18
N SER A 78 17.45 -0.02 18.56
CA SER A 78 18.50 -0.51 17.65
C SER A 78 18.04 -1.61 16.68
N ASP A 79 16.84 -2.15 16.89
CA ASP A 79 16.29 -3.23 16.07
C ASP A 79 15.50 -2.66 14.88
N THR A 80 15.75 -3.22 13.71
CA THR A 80 15.06 -2.85 12.47
C THR A 80 14.34 -4.04 11.89
N MET A 81 13.06 -3.86 11.56
CA MET A 81 12.25 -4.85 10.89
C MET A 81 12.32 -4.63 9.38
N ALA A 82 12.67 -5.68 8.64
CA ALA A 82 12.75 -5.64 7.18
C ALA A 82 11.56 -6.39 6.57
N PHE A 83 10.85 -5.73 5.65
CA PHE A 83 9.86 -6.36 4.77
C PHE A 83 10.42 -6.38 3.36
N TYR A 84 10.38 -7.53 2.72
CA TYR A 84 11.01 -7.71 1.43
C TYR A 84 10.30 -8.82 0.67
N GLY A 85 10.36 -8.76 -0.66
CA GLY A 85 9.65 -9.68 -1.52
C GLY A 85 9.94 -9.40 -3.00
N LYS A 86 9.16 -10.05 -3.87
CA LYS A 86 9.32 -9.95 -5.33
C LYS A 86 8.05 -9.42 -5.99
N TYR A 87 8.22 -8.59 -7.00
CA TYR A 87 7.14 -8.19 -7.89
C TYR A 87 6.86 -9.33 -8.88
N ILE A 88 5.70 -9.95 -8.74
CA ILE A 88 5.23 -11.03 -9.62
C ILE A 88 4.81 -10.44 -10.96
N GLU A 89 4.09 -9.32 -10.95
CA GLU A 89 3.62 -8.67 -12.16
C GLU A 89 3.44 -7.17 -11.94
N VAL A 90 3.92 -6.37 -12.89
CA VAL A 90 3.73 -4.91 -12.86
C VAL A 90 3.26 -4.46 -14.24
N VAL A 91 2.08 -3.88 -14.27
CA VAL A 91 1.49 -3.21 -15.44
C VAL A 91 1.35 -1.73 -15.08
N PRO A 92 2.15 -0.83 -15.69
CA PRO A 92 2.17 0.58 -15.33
C PRO A 92 0.77 1.22 -15.36
N ASN A 93 0.42 1.93 -14.29
CA ASN A 93 -0.86 2.62 -14.11
C ASN A 93 -2.11 1.72 -14.08
N GLU A 94 -1.95 0.39 -14.08
CA GLU A 94 -3.07 -0.56 -14.10
C GLU A 94 -3.00 -1.53 -12.93
N ARG A 95 -1.83 -2.17 -12.68
CA ARG A 95 -1.70 -3.19 -11.64
C ARG A 95 -0.27 -3.39 -11.14
N ILE A 96 -0.12 -3.67 -9.85
CA ILE A 96 1.13 -4.13 -9.22
C ILE A 96 0.79 -5.37 -8.37
N VAL A 97 1.52 -6.47 -8.56
CA VAL A 97 1.40 -7.71 -7.78
C VAL A 97 2.74 -8.07 -7.18
N TRP A 98 2.78 -8.34 -5.88
CA TRP A 98 4.01 -8.72 -5.17
C TRP A 98 3.76 -9.75 -4.07
N THR A 99 4.83 -10.42 -3.64
CA THR A 99 4.84 -11.28 -2.44
C THR A 99 5.21 -10.48 -1.21
N ASN A 100 4.56 -10.71 -0.07
CA ASN A 100 4.89 -10.02 1.20
C ASN A 100 6.10 -10.59 1.94
N ASP A 101 6.66 -11.68 1.44
CA ASP A 101 7.87 -12.34 1.92
C ASP A 101 8.67 -12.87 0.70
N GLU A 102 9.96 -13.20 0.86
CA GLU A 102 10.74 -13.85 -0.21
C GLU A 102 10.34 -15.33 -0.42
N GLY A 103 9.69 -15.95 0.57
CA GLY A 103 9.11 -17.28 0.47
C GLY A 103 7.88 -17.33 -0.43
N GLU A 104 7.61 -18.51 -0.99
CA GLU A 104 6.37 -18.79 -1.75
C GLU A 104 5.15 -19.01 -0.84
N GLU A 105 5.34 -18.95 0.48
CA GLU A 105 4.31 -19.20 1.50
C GLU A 105 3.70 -17.91 2.09
N GLY A 106 4.21 -16.74 1.70
CA GLY A 106 3.70 -15.45 2.17
C GLY A 106 2.42 -15.01 1.47
N ALA A 107 1.74 -13.99 2.03
CA ALA A 107 0.58 -13.38 1.38
C ALA A 107 0.97 -12.76 0.03
N ILE A 108 0.09 -12.83 -0.95
CA ILE A 108 0.24 -12.15 -2.25
C ILE A 108 -0.64 -10.91 -2.23
N THR A 109 -0.03 -9.75 -2.42
CA THR A 109 -0.76 -8.49 -2.57
C THR A 109 -0.88 -8.11 -4.03
N THR A 110 -2.08 -7.71 -4.42
CA THR A 110 -2.44 -7.17 -5.72
C THR A 110 -3.05 -5.80 -5.52
N VAL A 111 -2.47 -4.78 -6.16
CA VAL A 111 -3.05 -3.45 -6.23
C VAL A 111 -3.44 -3.15 -7.66
N THR A 112 -4.70 -2.78 -7.88
CA THR A 112 -5.19 -2.35 -9.18
C THR A 112 -5.60 -0.89 -9.15
N PHE A 113 -5.37 -0.20 -10.26
CA PHE A 113 -5.70 1.21 -10.46
C PHE A 113 -6.70 1.28 -11.62
N GLU A 114 -7.96 1.52 -11.31
CA GLU A 114 -9.03 1.66 -12.29
C GLU A 114 -9.31 3.14 -12.54
N ASP A 115 -9.24 3.58 -13.80
CA ASP A 115 -9.60 4.94 -14.20
C ASP A 115 -11.12 5.13 -14.16
N LEU A 116 -11.56 6.16 -13.43
CA LEU A 116 -12.95 6.59 -13.34
C LEU A 116 -13.14 7.99 -13.95
N GLY A 117 -12.36 8.33 -14.99
CA GLY A 117 -12.45 9.63 -15.66
C GLY A 117 -11.85 10.77 -14.83
N GLY A 118 -10.55 10.67 -14.53
CA GLY A 118 -9.81 11.68 -13.75
C GLY A 118 -9.78 11.41 -12.23
N LYS A 119 -10.48 10.37 -11.79
CA LYS A 119 -10.34 9.75 -10.48
C LYS A 119 -9.80 8.33 -10.64
N THR A 120 -9.22 7.78 -9.58
CA THR A 120 -8.74 6.41 -9.56
C THR A 120 -9.45 5.63 -8.49
N ARG A 121 -10.05 4.50 -8.85
CA ARG A 121 -10.42 3.49 -7.87
C ARG A 121 -9.23 2.57 -7.65
N LEU A 122 -8.66 2.63 -6.45
CA LEU A 122 -7.64 1.71 -6.02
C LEU A 122 -8.30 0.53 -5.32
N THR A 123 -7.96 -0.68 -5.74
CA THR A 123 -8.33 -1.91 -5.03
C THR A 123 -7.05 -2.61 -4.61
N PHE A 124 -6.88 -2.74 -3.30
CA PHE A 124 -5.80 -3.45 -2.63
C PHE A 124 -6.35 -4.80 -2.17
N HIS A 125 -5.87 -5.86 -2.77
CA HIS A 125 -6.30 -7.22 -2.53
C HIS A 125 -5.14 -8.04 -1.97
N GLU A 126 -5.32 -8.65 -0.81
CA GLU A 126 -4.35 -9.57 -0.21
C GLU A 126 -4.93 -10.97 -0.13
N ALA A 127 -4.23 -11.92 -0.73
CA ALA A 127 -4.51 -13.34 -0.62
C ALA A 127 -3.52 -13.97 0.37
N TYR A 128 -4.04 -14.52 1.46
CA TYR A 128 -3.28 -15.12 2.55
C TYR A 128 -3.17 -16.64 2.38
N PRO A 129 -2.06 -17.26 2.84
CA PRO A 129 -1.88 -18.71 2.76
C PRO A 129 -2.91 -19.49 3.60
N SER A 130 -3.30 -18.95 4.76
CA SER A 130 -4.22 -19.58 5.72
C SER A 130 -5.19 -18.55 6.32
N LYS A 131 -6.22 -19.06 7.00
CA LYS A 131 -7.20 -18.23 7.72
C LYS A 131 -6.55 -17.54 8.91
N GLU A 132 -5.68 -18.26 9.62
CA GLU A 132 -4.93 -17.74 10.75
C GLU A 132 -4.05 -16.55 10.34
N ALA A 133 -3.39 -16.63 9.17
CA ALA A 133 -2.59 -15.52 8.65
C ALA A 133 -3.44 -14.28 8.34
N LEU A 134 -4.64 -14.46 7.76
CA LEU A 134 -5.58 -13.37 7.56
C LEU A 134 -6.01 -12.73 8.89
N GLU A 135 -6.37 -13.54 9.88
CA GLU A 135 -6.82 -13.05 11.19
C GLU A 135 -5.70 -12.30 11.95
N GLU A 136 -4.46 -12.77 11.86
CA GLU A 136 -3.29 -12.06 12.41
C GLU A 136 -3.06 -10.72 11.70
N ALA A 137 -3.13 -10.70 10.38
CA ALA A 137 -2.96 -9.47 9.60
C ALA A 137 -4.04 -8.44 9.92
N LEU A 138 -5.29 -8.87 10.09
CA LEU A 138 -6.42 -8.00 10.49
C LEU A 138 -6.24 -7.35 11.86
N GLN A 139 -5.43 -7.94 12.74
CA GLN A 139 -5.07 -7.37 14.04
C GLN A 139 -3.78 -6.55 14.00
N SER A 140 -3.05 -6.61 12.88
CA SER A 140 -1.73 -5.99 12.71
C SER A 140 -1.65 -5.16 11.42
N SER A 141 -1.00 -5.66 10.37
CA SER A 141 -0.71 -4.93 9.12
C SER A 141 -1.97 -4.43 8.42
N ALA A 142 -2.99 -5.28 8.26
CA ALA A 142 -4.21 -4.93 7.56
C ALA A 142 -5.06 -3.89 8.32
N ALA A 143 -4.92 -3.80 9.65
CA ALA A 143 -5.57 -2.76 10.45
C ALA A 143 -5.05 -1.34 10.12
N ALA A 144 -3.81 -1.24 9.62
CA ALA A 144 -3.21 0.04 9.23
C ALA A 144 -3.59 0.50 7.81
N LEU A 145 -4.06 -0.42 6.94
CA LEU A 145 -4.38 -0.12 5.54
C LEU A 145 -5.35 1.07 5.36
N PRO A 146 -6.45 1.18 6.12
CA PRO A 146 -7.37 2.31 5.97
C PRO A 146 -6.71 3.66 6.24
N GLU A 147 -5.83 3.71 7.26
CA GLU A 147 -5.06 4.91 7.59
C GLU A 147 -4.02 5.21 6.51
N GLN A 148 -3.23 4.22 6.09
CA GLN A 148 -2.22 4.39 5.03
C GLN A 148 -2.85 4.92 3.73
N LEU A 149 -3.98 4.36 3.31
CA LEU A 149 -4.71 4.83 2.13
C LEU A 149 -5.33 6.22 2.34
N ALA A 150 -5.70 6.60 3.56
CA ALA A 150 -6.10 7.98 3.87
C ALA A 150 -4.95 8.95 3.69
N GLN A 151 -3.78 8.62 4.25
CA GLN A 151 -2.57 9.43 4.11
C GLN A 151 -2.12 9.57 2.66
N LEU A 152 -2.28 8.52 1.86
CA LEU A 152 -2.05 8.60 0.41
C LEU A 152 -3.00 9.61 -0.23
N GLY A 153 -4.27 9.61 0.16
CA GLY A 153 -5.26 10.59 -0.30
C GLY A 153 -4.85 12.02 0.02
N ASP A 154 -4.41 12.28 1.26
CA ASP A 154 -3.89 13.58 1.67
C ASP A 154 -2.63 13.98 0.91
N LEU A 155 -1.71 13.03 0.68
CA LEU A 155 -0.50 13.28 -0.12
C LEU A 155 -0.85 13.67 -1.56
N LEU A 156 -1.79 12.97 -2.18
CA LEU A 156 -2.25 13.24 -3.54
C LEU A 156 -2.96 14.60 -3.63
N ALA A 157 -3.81 14.92 -2.65
CA ALA A 157 -4.47 16.23 -2.57
C ALA A 157 -3.46 17.38 -2.38
N GLY A 158 -2.43 17.17 -1.56
CA GLY A 158 -1.35 18.14 -1.35
C GLY A 158 -0.37 18.29 -2.51
N THR A 159 -0.31 17.31 -3.42
CA THR A 159 0.55 17.36 -4.63
C THR A 159 -0.13 18.14 -5.77
N GLY A 160 -1.41 18.50 -5.63
CA GLY A 160 -2.14 19.38 -6.54
C GLY A 160 -1.69 20.85 -6.50
N ASP A 161 -0.79 21.21 -5.59
CA ASP A 161 -0.17 22.54 -5.45
C ASP A 161 1.36 22.41 -5.67
N LEU A 162 1.78 22.11 -6.89
CA LEU A 162 3.13 22.41 -7.35
C LEU A 162 3.00 23.38 -8.52
N PRO A 163 3.58 24.60 -8.44
CA PRO A 163 3.52 25.59 -9.50
C PRO A 163 4.25 25.16 -10.78
#